data_AF-A0A3S0FPQ3-F1
#
_entry.id   AF-A0A3S0FPQ3-F1
#
_cell.length_a   1.000
_cell.length_b   1.000
_cell.length_c   1.000
_cell.angle_alpha   90.00
_cell.angle_beta   90.00
_cell.angle_gamma   90.00
#
_symmetry.space_group_name_H-M   'P 1'
#
loop_
_entity.id
_entity.type
_entity.pdbx_description
1 polymer ?
#
loop_
_entity_poly.entity_id
_entity_poly.type
_entity_poly.pdbx_seq_one_letter_code
_entity_poly.pdbx_strand_id
1 'polypeptide(L)'
;MSAITAKLQSLWKRGGEDASVPVRDWVSTSAGRPTQLQGFDITLVWVVLALMAFGLLMVYSASIAMPDNPRFSKYLPTHFLTRHLVAIGFALIAGFITVQIPVSLWERYAPWVFVISLVLLVAVLIPGIGKVVYGARRWIPLGVMNFQPSELAKFGIALYAANYMMRKMDARENFFQAVTPMAI
;
A
#
# COMPACT_ATOMS: atom_id res chain seq x y z
N MET A 1 11.75 -50.46 -63.13
CA MET A 1 11.04 -49.32 -62.51
C MET A 1 10.52 -49.66 -61.10
N SER A 2 11.32 -50.29 -60.22
CA SER A 2 10.83 -50.79 -58.91
C SER A 2 11.64 -50.27 -57.70
N ALA A 3 12.94 -49.98 -57.87
CA ALA A 3 13.79 -49.53 -56.76
C ALA A 3 13.59 -48.06 -56.36
N ILE A 4 13.21 -47.20 -57.32
CA ILE A 4 13.04 -45.75 -57.08
C ILE A 4 11.73 -45.47 -56.33
N THR A 5 10.66 -46.19 -56.66
CA THR A 5 9.36 -46.12 -55.98
C THR A 5 9.45 -46.63 -54.54
N ALA A 6 10.23 -47.70 -54.29
CA ALA A 6 10.45 -48.21 -52.93
C ALA A 6 11.23 -47.21 -52.06
N LYS A 7 12.22 -46.51 -52.63
CA LYS A 7 13.01 -45.49 -51.92
C LYS A 7 12.20 -44.22 -51.64
N LEU A 8 11.28 -43.84 -52.53
CA LEU A 8 10.36 -42.73 -52.31
C LEU A 8 9.31 -43.04 -51.24
N GLN A 9 8.79 -44.27 -51.20
CA GLN A 9 7.88 -44.70 -50.14
C GLN A 9 8.57 -44.79 -48.77
N SER A 10 9.83 -45.22 -48.71
CA SER A 10 10.56 -45.26 -47.43
C SER A 10 10.94 -43.86 -46.92
N LEU A 11 11.15 -42.89 -47.82
CA LEU A 11 11.35 -41.48 -47.46
C LEU A 11 10.07 -40.83 -46.93
N TRP A 12 8.90 -41.15 -47.49
CA TRP A 12 7.61 -40.67 -46.98
C TRP A 12 7.26 -41.32 -45.63
N LYS A 13 7.54 -42.62 -45.48
CA LYS A 13 7.22 -43.37 -44.25
C LYS A 13 8.06 -42.93 -43.03
N ARG A 14 9.20 -42.28 -43.26
CA ARG A 14 10.06 -41.68 -42.21
C ARG A 14 9.58 -40.32 -41.69
N GLY A 15 8.56 -39.70 -42.30
CA GLY A 15 8.04 -38.40 -41.90
C GLY A 15 6.92 -38.43 -40.84
N GLY A 16 6.55 -39.62 -40.36
CA GLY A 16 5.37 -39.80 -39.50
C GLY A 16 5.62 -40.49 -38.16
N GLU A 17 6.88 -40.78 -37.79
CA GLU A 17 7.23 -41.34 -36.48
C GLU A 17 7.82 -40.23 -35.60
N ASP A 18 7.06 -39.85 -34.57
CA ASP A 18 7.53 -39.36 -33.28
C ASP A 18 8.49 -38.16 -33.27
N ALA A 19 8.25 -37.16 -34.11
CA ALA A 19 8.71 -35.81 -33.79
C ALA A 19 7.80 -35.22 -32.70
N SER A 20 7.79 -35.83 -31.50
CA SER A 20 7.31 -35.18 -30.30
C SER A 20 8.16 -33.92 -30.13
N VAL A 21 7.58 -32.78 -30.49
CA VAL A 21 8.18 -31.47 -30.22
C VAL A 21 8.60 -31.51 -28.75
N PRO A 22 9.86 -31.22 -28.39
CA PRO A 22 10.26 -31.16 -27.00
C PRO A 22 9.51 -29.97 -26.37
N VAL A 23 8.31 -30.24 -25.86
CA VAL A 23 7.56 -29.31 -25.05
C VAL A 23 8.43 -29.12 -23.83
N ARG A 24 8.92 -27.91 -23.69
CA ARG A 24 9.73 -27.44 -22.59
C ARG A 24 8.83 -27.42 -21.34
N ASP A 25 8.59 -28.58 -20.74
CA ASP A 25 7.74 -28.79 -19.55
C ASP A 25 8.31 -28.16 -18.27
N TRP A 26 9.47 -27.49 -18.36
CA TRP A 26 10.04 -26.73 -17.23
C TRP A 26 9.20 -25.51 -16.81
N VAL A 27 8.16 -25.16 -17.57
CA VAL A 27 7.09 -24.31 -17.03
C VAL A 27 6.10 -25.21 -16.30
N SER A 28 6.50 -25.59 -15.09
CA SER A 28 5.58 -26.12 -14.08
C SER A 28 4.54 -25.05 -13.75
N THR A 29 3.48 -24.97 -14.54
CA THR A 29 2.25 -24.24 -14.18
C THR A 29 1.53 -24.89 -12.99
N SER A 30 1.97 -26.09 -12.60
CA SER A 30 1.49 -26.87 -11.46
C SER A 30 2.33 -26.66 -10.20
N ALA A 31 2.31 -25.43 -9.70
CA ALA A 31 2.29 -25.15 -8.27
C ALA A 31 2.13 -23.63 -8.12
N GLY A 32 0.97 -23.10 -8.49
CA GLY A 32 0.46 -21.97 -7.74
C GLY A 32 0.56 -22.41 -6.28
N ARG A 33 1.52 -21.83 -5.54
CA ARG A 33 1.69 -22.10 -4.12
C ARG A 33 0.27 -22.10 -3.55
N PRO A 34 -0.16 -23.14 -2.82
CA PRO A 34 -1.47 -23.07 -2.18
C PRO A 34 -1.51 -21.71 -1.50
N THR A 35 -2.57 -20.95 -1.70
CA THR A 35 -2.79 -19.69 -0.98
C THR A 35 -2.74 -20.08 0.48
N GLN A 36 -1.54 -20.02 1.06
CA GLN A 36 -1.36 -20.11 2.48
C GLN A 36 -2.26 -18.98 2.95
N LEU A 37 -3.25 -19.30 3.80
CA LEU A 37 -3.91 -18.30 4.62
C LEU A 37 -2.76 -17.47 5.18
N GLN A 38 -2.52 -16.30 4.59
CA GLN A 38 -1.22 -15.66 4.67
C GLN A 38 -1.05 -15.30 6.13
N GLY A 39 -0.27 -16.12 6.82
CA GLY A 39 0.05 -15.91 8.22
C GLY A 39 0.61 -14.51 8.33
N PHE A 40 0.29 -13.85 9.44
CA PHE A 40 0.78 -12.51 9.72
C PHE A 40 2.27 -12.41 9.37
N ASP A 41 2.62 -11.51 8.44
CA ASP A 41 3.99 -11.38 7.94
C ASP A 41 4.89 -10.79 9.04
N ILE A 42 5.43 -11.69 9.85
CA ILE A 42 6.23 -11.33 11.01
C ILE A 42 7.56 -10.68 10.59
N THR A 43 8.06 -10.99 9.39
CA THR A 43 9.27 -10.39 8.84
C THR A 43 9.05 -8.92 8.57
N LEU A 44 7.93 -8.57 7.90
CA LEU A 44 7.56 -7.18 7.64
C LEU A 44 7.42 -6.40 8.96
N VAL A 45 6.83 -7.02 9.98
CA VAL A 45 6.66 -6.40 11.31
C VAL A 45 8.01 -6.09 11.95
N TRP A 46 8.96 -7.03 11.94
CA TRP A 46 10.31 -6.77 12.46
C TRP A 46 11.04 -5.67 11.68
N VAL A 47 10.89 -5.63 10.35
CA VAL A 47 11.46 -4.56 9.53
C VAL A 47 10.88 -3.19 9.92
N VAL A 48 9.55 -3.10 10.08
CA VAL A 48 8.88 -1.86 10.49
C VAL A 48 9.32 -1.43 11.91
N LEU A 49 9.40 -2.37 12.86
CA LEU A 49 9.87 -2.08 14.22
C LEU A 49 11.33 -1.61 14.24
N ALA A 50 12.21 -2.22 13.43
CA ALA A 50 13.60 -1.80 13.31
C ALA A 50 13.72 -0.38 12.71
N LEU A 51 12.96 -0.07 11.65
CA LEU A 51 12.92 1.26 11.06
C LEU A 51 12.38 2.30 12.04
N MET A 52 11.37 1.95 12.84
CA MET A 52 10.80 2.82 13.86
C MET A 52 11.79 3.09 15.00
N ALA A 53 12.52 2.07 15.46
CA ALA A 53 13.59 2.22 16.45
C ALA A 53 14.75 3.09 15.93
N PHE A 54 15.13 2.90 14.66
CA PHE A 54 16.12 3.75 14.01
C PHE A 54 15.63 5.21 13.90
N GLY A 55 14.37 5.44 13.53
CA GLY A 55 13.76 6.77 13.52
C GLY A 55 13.77 7.43 14.90
N LEU A 56 13.46 6.68 15.95
CA LEU A 56 13.53 7.16 17.33
C LEU A 56 14.96 7.56 17.72
N LEU A 57 15.97 6.78 17.33
CA LEU A 57 17.38 7.10 17.53
C LEU A 57 17.76 8.41 16.82
N MET A 58 17.28 8.61 15.59
CA MET A 58 17.53 9.85 14.84
C MET A 58 16.86 11.07 15.48
N VAL A 59 15.64 10.92 16.00
CA VAL A 59 14.95 12.00 16.74
C VAL A 59 15.71 12.33 18.02
N TYR A 60 16.19 11.33 18.75
CA TYR A 60 16.99 11.53 19.95
C TYR A 60 18.29 12.30 19.65
N SER A 61 19.02 11.88 18.61
CA SER A 61 20.25 12.53 18.15
C SER A 61 20.02 14.02 17.82
N ALA A 62 18.98 14.32 17.04
CA ALA A 62 18.64 15.70 16.69
C ALA A 62 18.15 16.53 17.88
N SER A 63 17.51 15.91 18.88
CA SER A 63 16.97 16.62 20.04
C SER A 63 18.07 17.08 21.01
N ILE A 64 19.14 16.29 21.17
CA ILE A 64 20.27 16.63 22.04
C ILE A 64 21.15 17.75 21.45
N ALA A 65 21.19 17.88 20.12
CA ALA A 65 21.93 18.95 19.44
C ALA A 65 21.22 20.31 19.44
N MET A 66 19.98 20.38 19.94
CA MET A 66 19.12 21.57 19.87
C MET A 66 19.32 22.64 20.97
N PRO A 67 19.82 22.35 22.19
CA PRO A 67 20.09 23.35 23.23
C PRO A 67 21.14 24.41 22.89
N ASP A 68 21.97 24.20 21.85
CA ASP A 68 23.00 25.16 21.42
C ASP A 68 22.44 26.40 20.70
N ASN A 69 21.13 26.45 20.43
CA ASN A 69 20.45 27.58 19.80
C ASN A 69 19.66 28.42 20.84
N PRO A 70 19.92 29.74 20.98
CA PRO A 70 19.31 30.60 22.00
C PRO A 70 17.78 30.73 21.95
N ARG A 71 17.11 30.21 20.92
CA ARG A 71 15.63 30.14 20.83
C ARG A 71 14.99 28.96 21.57
N PHE A 72 15.75 27.93 21.97
CA PHE A 72 15.22 26.68 22.55
C PHE A 72 15.62 26.44 24.02
N SER A 73 16.29 27.40 24.66
CA SER A 73 16.78 27.30 26.05
C SER A 73 15.72 27.06 27.13
N LYS A 74 14.42 27.23 26.80
CA LYS A 74 13.29 26.99 27.71
C LYS A 74 12.65 25.60 27.58
N TYR A 75 13.03 24.80 26.59
CA TYR A 75 12.48 23.45 26.39
C TYR A 75 13.47 22.40 26.86
N LEU A 76 13.01 21.45 27.67
CA LEU A 76 13.81 20.29 28.04
C LEU A 76 14.26 19.54 26.77
N PRO A 77 15.52 19.06 26.68
CA PRO A 77 16.02 18.30 25.53
C PRO A 77 15.14 17.09 25.17
N THR A 78 14.38 16.58 26.12
CA THR A 78 13.51 15.41 25.98
C THR A 78 12.13 15.72 25.37
N HIS A 79 11.73 16.98 25.20
CA HIS A 79 10.37 17.32 24.80
C HIS A 79 9.96 16.79 23.41
N PHE A 80 10.89 16.76 22.45
CA PHE A 80 10.61 16.19 21.13
C PHE A 80 10.60 14.66 21.16
N LEU A 81 11.49 14.05 21.95
CA LEU A 81 11.54 12.61 22.17
C LEU A 81 10.24 12.10 22.79
N THR A 82 9.75 12.74 23.85
CA THR A 82 8.52 12.33 24.54
C THR A 82 7.31 12.40 23.62
N ARG A 83 7.20 13.45 22.80
CA ARG A 83 6.11 13.56 21.80
C ARG A 83 6.21 12.48 20.73
N HIS A 84 7.42 12.14 20.29
CA HIS A 84 7.62 11.07 19.30
C HIS A 84 7.29 9.69 19.88
N LEU A 85 7.68 9.42 21.13
CA LEU A 85 7.32 8.19 21.85
C LEU A 85 5.81 8.03 22.03
N VAL A 86 5.10 9.10 22.41
CA VAL A 86 3.63 9.09 22.52
C VAL A 86 2.99 8.81 21.16
N ALA A 87 3.50 9.43 20.08
CA ALA A 87 3.01 9.18 18.73
C ALA A 87 3.24 7.73 18.28
N ILE A 88 4.41 7.15 18.59
CA ILE A 88 4.71 5.73 18.34
C ILE A 88 3.75 4.83 19.12
N GLY A 89 3.52 5.10 20.40
CA GLY A 89 2.57 4.34 21.22
C GLY A 89 1.16 4.38 20.64
N PHE A 90 0.69 5.56 20.22
CA PHE A 90 -0.60 5.71 19.55
C PHE A 90 -0.65 4.95 18.22
N ALA A 91 0.42 5.00 17.41
CA ALA A 91 0.51 4.28 16.14
C ALA A 91 0.46 2.75 16.33
N LEU A 92 1.14 2.21 17.36
CA LEU A 92 1.11 0.79 17.69
C LEU A 92 -0.28 0.33 18.13
N ILE A 93 -0.94 1.10 19.00
CA ILE A 93 -2.32 0.80 19.43
C ILE A 93 -3.28 0.84 18.23
N ALA A 94 -3.20 1.89 17.42
CA ALA A 94 -4.04 2.03 16.22
C ALA A 94 -3.78 0.90 15.21
N GLY A 95 -2.51 0.51 15.01
CA GLY A 95 -2.13 -0.62 14.17
C GLY A 95 -2.67 -1.94 14.70
N PHE A 96 -2.57 -2.19 16.00
CA PHE A 96 -3.12 -3.38 16.63
C PHE A 96 -4.64 -3.48 16.46
N ILE A 97 -5.37 -2.38 16.72
CA ILE A 97 -6.81 -2.32 16.50
C ILE A 97 -7.15 -2.58 15.02
N THR A 98 -6.39 -2.01 14.10
CA THR A 98 -6.60 -2.18 12.66
C THR A 98 -6.52 -3.64 12.22
N VAL A 99 -5.55 -4.40 12.77
CA VAL A 99 -5.39 -5.84 12.49
C VAL A 99 -6.56 -6.68 13.03
N GLN A 100 -7.21 -6.24 14.10
CA GLN A 100 -8.38 -6.92 14.67
C GLN A 100 -9.65 -6.71 13.84
N ILE A 101 -9.71 -5.66 13.01
CA ILE A 101 -10.89 -5.35 12.21
C ILE A 101 -10.87 -6.17 10.92
N PRO A 102 -11.91 -6.97 10.62
CA PRO A 102 -11.94 -7.79 9.41
C PRO A 102 -12.00 -6.92 8.15
N VAL A 103 -11.34 -7.37 7.09
CA VAL A 103 -11.24 -6.66 5.79
C VAL A 103 -12.61 -6.34 5.20
N SER A 104 -13.62 -7.19 5.43
CA SER A 104 -15.00 -6.97 4.96
C SER A 104 -15.63 -5.68 5.50
N LEU A 105 -15.28 -5.25 6.72
CA LEU A 105 -15.73 -3.97 7.27
C LEU A 105 -15.07 -2.81 6.52
N TRP A 106 -13.76 -2.90 6.27
CA TRP A 106 -13.04 -1.88 5.51
C TRP A 106 -13.62 -1.70 4.10
N GLU A 107 -13.93 -2.79 3.39
CA GLU A 107 -14.57 -2.73 2.08
C GLU A 107 -15.96 -2.08 2.13
N ARG A 108 -16.78 -2.42 3.14
CA ARG A 108 -18.12 -1.84 3.31
C ARG A 108 -18.08 -0.33 3.57
N TYR A 109 -17.11 0.13 4.38
CA TYR A 109 -16.99 1.54 4.74
C TYR A 109 -16.09 2.35 3.81
N ALA A 110 -15.42 1.72 2.83
CA ALA A 110 -14.50 2.40 1.91
C ALA A 110 -15.06 3.68 1.27
N PRO A 111 -16.30 3.70 0.72
CA PRO A 111 -16.85 4.91 0.12
C PRO A 111 -17.08 6.02 1.15
N TRP A 112 -17.51 5.67 2.37
CA TRP A 112 -17.71 6.61 3.45
C TRP A 112 -16.41 7.23 3.94
N VAL A 113 -15.37 6.41 4.13
CA VAL A 113 -14.02 6.89 4.50
C VAL A 113 -13.49 7.87 3.45
N PHE A 114 -13.70 7.56 2.16
CA PHE A 114 -13.31 8.45 1.07
C PHE A 114 -14.08 9.78 1.10
N VAL A 115 -15.41 9.76 1.20
CA VAL A 115 -16.22 10.99 1.25
C VAL A 115 -15.86 11.84 2.46
N ILE A 116 -15.72 11.24 3.65
CA ILE A 116 -15.31 11.94 4.86
C ILE A 116 -13.93 12.59 4.67
N SER A 117 -12.99 11.87 4.03
CA SER A 117 -11.65 12.40 3.77
C SER A 117 -11.67 13.61 2.81
N LEU A 118 -12.56 13.59 1.81
CA LEU A 118 -12.75 14.70 0.87
C LEU A 118 -13.36 15.91 1.56
N VAL A 119 -14.38 15.70 2.39
CA VAL A 119 -14.99 16.75 3.22
C VAL A 119 -13.94 17.38 4.14
N LEU A 120 -13.10 16.57 4.79
CA LEU A 120 -12.03 17.08 5.66
C LEU A 120 -10.96 17.87 4.89
N LEU A 121 -10.63 17.47 3.66
CA LEU A 121 -9.73 18.22 2.77
C LEU A 121 -10.29 19.60 2.40
N VAL A 122 -11.60 19.72 2.21
CA VAL A 122 -12.24 21.03 2.01
C VAL A 122 -12.28 21.81 3.32
N ALA A 123 -12.65 21.15 4.42
CA ALA A 123 -12.80 21.77 5.73
C ALA A 123 -11.50 22.41 6.24
N VAL A 124 -10.34 21.81 5.99
CA VAL A 124 -9.05 22.40 6.43
C VAL A 124 -8.72 23.71 5.72
N LEU A 125 -9.33 24.02 4.57
CA LEU A 125 -9.14 25.30 3.90
C LEU A 125 -9.96 26.42 4.53
N ILE A 126 -11.01 26.08 5.28
CA ILE A 126 -11.93 27.04 5.91
C ILE A 126 -11.19 27.80 7.03
N PRO A 127 -11.21 29.16 7.01
CA PRO A 127 -10.66 29.96 8.09
C PRO A 127 -11.40 29.67 9.40
N GLY A 128 -10.66 29.36 10.46
CA GLY A 128 -11.21 28.98 11.77
C GLY A 128 -11.12 27.48 12.07
N ILE A 129 -11.10 26.61 11.05
CA ILE A 129 -10.88 25.17 11.22
C ILE A 129 -9.41 24.83 11.00
N GLY A 130 -8.85 25.26 9.86
CA GLY A 130 -7.47 25.00 9.50
C GLY A 130 -6.48 25.97 10.14
N LYS A 131 -5.41 25.44 10.73
CA LYS A 131 -4.26 26.21 11.20
C LYS A 131 -3.34 26.54 10.03
N VAL A 132 -2.95 27.81 9.93
CA VAL A 132 -1.92 28.26 8.98
C VAL A 132 -0.54 27.95 9.56
N VAL A 133 0.24 27.15 8.84
CA VAL A 133 1.64 26.85 9.15
C VAL A 133 2.46 27.06 7.88
N TYR A 134 3.54 27.85 7.95
CA TYR A 134 4.35 28.22 6.78
C TYR A 134 3.53 28.79 5.59
N GLY A 135 2.49 29.59 5.88
CA GLY A 135 1.65 30.22 4.85
C GLY A 135 0.56 29.33 4.24
N ALA A 136 0.44 28.05 4.62
CA ALA A 136 -0.58 27.13 4.11
C ALA A 136 -1.47 26.55 5.21
N ARG A 137 -2.74 26.26 4.88
CA ARG A 137 -3.69 25.55 5.77
C ARG A 137 -3.72 24.07 5.42
N ARG A 138 -3.10 23.23 6.25
CA ARG A 138 -3.00 21.78 6.03
C ARG A 138 -3.32 20.95 7.28
N TRP A 139 -3.41 21.62 8.42
CA TRP A 139 -3.49 20.99 9.73
C TRP A 139 -4.74 21.45 10.45
N ILE A 140 -5.49 20.51 11.01
CA ILE A 140 -6.61 20.77 11.90
C ILE A 140 -6.09 20.56 13.34
N PRO A 141 -6.02 21.62 14.17
CA PRO A 141 -5.55 21.48 15.55
C PRO A 141 -6.64 20.84 16.41
N LEU A 142 -6.40 19.63 16.91
CA LEU A 142 -7.29 18.90 17.83
C LEU A 142 -6.96 19.19 19.30
N GLY A 143 -6.25 20.27 19.59
CA GLY A 143 -5.73 20.62 20.92
C GLY A 143 -4.49 19.82 21.30
N VAL A 144 -4.60 18.50 21.41
CA VAL A 144 -3.50 17.60 21.81
C VAL A 144 -2.58 17.21 20.66
N MET A 145 -3.13 17.13 19.45
CA MET A 145 -2.39 16.79 18.23
C MET A 145 -2.87 17.63 17.05
N ASN A 146 -2.05 17.70 16.00
CA ASN A 146 -2.48 18.27 14.73
C ASN A 146 -2.84 17.13 13.81
N PHE A 147 -4.08 17.09 13.35
CA PHE A 147 -4.55 16.11 12.39
C PHE A 147 -4.37 16.64 10.97
N GLN A 148 -3.86 15.80 10.08
CA GLN A 148 -3.64 16.15 8.68
C GLN A 148 -4.63 15.37 7.80
N PRO A 149 -5.67 16.04 7.27
CA PRO A 149 -6.69 15.38 6.44
C PRO A 149 -6.14 14.62 5.22
N SER A 150 -5.01 15.07 4.66
CA SER A 150 -4.39 14.41 3.51
C SER A 150 -3.88 13.00 3.81
N GLU A 151 -3.52 12.70 5.07
CA GLU A 151 -3.12 11.34 5.45
C GLU A 151 -4.30 10.37 5.37
N LEU A 152 -5.47 10.80 5.88
CA LEU A 152 -6.70 10.03 5.77
C LEU A 152 -7.17 9.92 4.31
N ALA A 153 -7.01 10.98 3.52
CA ALA A 153 -7.39 10.96 2.10
C ALA A 153 -6.57 9.97 1.27
N LYS A 154 -5.26 9.88 1.48
CA LYS A 154 -4.42 8.86 0.82
C LYS A 154 -4.93 7.45 1.10
N PHE A 155 -5.25 7.17 2.37
CA PHE A 155 -5.80 5.88 2.78
C PHE A 155 -7.20 5.63 2.18
N GLY A 156 -8.09 6.61 2.29
CA GLY A 156 -9.47 6.52 1.77
C GLY A 156 -9.53 6.32 0.26
N ILE A 157 -8.68 7.01 -0.51
CA ILE A 157 -8.57 6.83 -1.96
C ILE A 157 -8.10 5.41 -2.29
N ALA A 158 -7.06 4.91 -1.63
CA ALA A 158 -6.55 3.56 -1.88
C ALA A 158 -7.62 2.51 -1.61
N LEU A 159 -8.35 2.64 -0.50
CA LEU A 159 -9.40 1.72 -0.11
C LEU A 159 -10.61 1.79 -1.06
N TYR A 160 -11.03 3.00 -1.46
CA TYR A 160 -12.10 3.20 -2.42
C TYR A 160 -11.74 2.66 -3.80
N ALA A 161 -10.51 2.94 -4.29
CA ALA A 161 -10.03 2.43 -5.57
C ALA A 161 -10.00 0.90 -5.60
N ALA A 162 -9.51 0.26 -4.53
CA ALA A 162 -9.52 -1.20 -4.41
C ALA A 162 -10.94 -1.79 -4.47
N ASN A 163 -11.88 -1.25 -3.69
CA ASN A 163 -13.27 -1.70 -3.68
C ASN A 163 -13.96 -1.46 -5.04
N TYR A 164 -13.72 -0.31 -5.65
CA TYR A 164 -14.26 0.02 -6.97
C TYR A 164 -13.74 -0.93 -8.05
N MET A 165 -12.45 -1.25 -8.06
CA MET A 165 -11.84 -2.21 -9.00
C MET A 165 -12.38 -3.63 -8.83
N MET A 166 -12.69 -4.06 -7.61
CA MET A 166 -13.30 -5.37 -7.35
C MET A 166 -14.71 -5.46 -7.91
N ARG A 167 -15.53 -4.41 -7.80
CA ARG A 167 -16.93 -4.41 -8.27
C ARG A 167 -17.07 -4.32 -9.78
N LYS A 168 -16.09 -3.72 -10.47
CA LYS A 168 -16.05 -3.60 -11.93
C LYS A 168 -15.25 -4.69 -12.64
N MET A 169 -15.03 -5.83 -11.98
CA MET A 169 -14.23 -6.92 -12.54
C MET A 169 -14.79 -7.51 -13.86
N ASP A 170 -16.09 -7.37 -14.14
CA ASP A 170 -16.69 -7.76 -15.43
C ASP A 170 -16.39 -6.77 -16.58
N ALA A 171 -15.90 -5.55 -16.30
CA ALA A 171 -15.46 -4.59 -17.31
C ALA A 171 -13.95 -4.74 -17.65
N ARG A 172 -13.30 -5.81 -17.17
CA ARG A 172 -11.85 -6.03 -17.32
C ARG A 172 -11.37 -6.22 -18.74
N GLU A 173 -12.25 -6.53 -19.68
CA GLU A 173 -11.83 -6.63 -21.09
C GLU A 173 -11.49 -5.27 -21.70
N ASN A 174 -11.98 -4.15 -21.13
CA ASN A 174 -11.69 -2.80 -21.63
C ASN A 174 -11.21 -1.90 -20.50
N PHE A 175 -9.89 -1.90 -20.25
CA PHE A 175 -9.20 -0.99 -19.31
C PHE A 175 -9.66 0.48 -19.45
N PHE A 176 -9.96 0.94 -20.67
CA PHE A 176 -10.46 2.28 -20.95
C PHE A 176 -11.92 2.55 -20.51
N GLN A 177 -12.79 1.54 -20.45
CA GLN A 177 -14.16 1.67 -19.93
C GLN A 177 -14.23 1.65 -18.39
N ALA A 178 -13.22 1.10 -17.72
CA ALA A 178 -13.15 1.10 -16.26
C ALA A 178 -12.72 2.47 -15.69
N VAL A 179 -11.82 3.17 -16.38
CA VAL A 179 -11.20 4.44 -15.92
C VAL A 179 -12.03 5.68 -16.30
N THR A 180 -12.76 5.64 -17.41
CA THR A 180 -13.62 6.76 -17.89
C THR A 180 -14.62 7.29 -16.84
N PRO A 181 -15.36 6.45 -16.09
CA PRO A 181 -16.30 6.93 -15.06
C PRO A 181 -15.65 7.40 -13.75
N MET A 182 -14.32 7.40 -13.65
CA MET A 182 -13.60 8.07 -12.55
C MET A 182 -13.21 9.52 -12.93
N ALA A 183 -13.30 9.87 -14.22
CA ALA A 183 -12.89 11.16 -14.77
C ALA A 183 -14.06 12.10 -15.10
N ILE A 184 -15.30 11.59 -15.09
CA ILE A 184 -16.54 12.34 -15.36
C ILE A 184 -17.39 12.37 -14.09
#